data_AF-A0A8J2BMC9-F1
#
_entry.id   AF-A0A8J2BMC9-F1
#
_cell.length_a   1.000
_cell.length_b   1.000
_cell.length_c   1.000
_cell.angle_alpha   90.00
_cell.angle_beta   90.00
_cell.angle_gamma   90.00
#
_symmetry.space_group_name_H-M   'P 1'
#
loop_
_entity.id
_entity.type
_entity.pdbx_description
1 polymer ?
#
loop_
_entity_poly.entity_id
_entity_poly.type
_entity_poly.pdbx_seq_one_letter_code
_entity_poly.pdbx_strand_id
1 'polypeptide(L)'
;MDAVQLGIFRALLEAVPEEMGIVLRRTGFSPNIKERRDYSCAIFDRHARLVAQGDHMPVHLGSLPAAVSEIVRRMPILEPGDVAIANDPFAGGTHLPDLTMVSAVYAPDEDTPVFYVASRAHHSDVGGMTPGSMGLCREVFQEGLRIPPVLLWKKGVLQNDIWQLVLANVRTPWEREGDLLAQRAANEAGEGRLRVLMKRYGVSQLSEAMEALLDYSERFLRVELSRVPPGSYEAEDYLDDDGFSEAPVKIAVRMVFFGDRAEIDFSGSSPQCPSGVNATEAVTISCVFYVVRSLFTPDAPANSGLLRPLTLHIPQGTVVAATYPCAVGAGNVETSQRIVDTLLKALFKAVPDRVPAASQGTMNNFAFGGRDPRSGRLFAYYETIGGGMGGGPLGPGDSAVHTHMTNSLNTPVEAVEHEFPVRIRAYHVRKGSGGAGRFRGGDGIHREIEFLTHAWVSILSDRRRFAPYGLQGGEPASCGRNTLQTKDGQVQVLPGKISFEVGPHNRVSIETPGGGGWGLP
;
A
#
# COMPACT_ATOMS: atom_id res chain seq x y z
N MET A 1 -30.03 -15.39 -6.44
CA MET A 1 -29.61 -15.62 -5.03
C MET A 1 -30.41 -14.76 -4.04
N ASP A 2 -30.84 -15.30 -2.89
CA ASP A 2 -31.47 -14.52 -1.80
C ASP A 2 -30.43 -13.89 -0.84
N ALA A 3 -30.88 -13.06 0.10
CA ALA A 3 -29.99 -12.32 1.02
C ALA A 3 -29.22 -13.23 2.00
N VAL A 4 -29.83 -14.33 2.44
CA VAL A 4 -29.19 -15.29 3.37
C VAL A 4 -28.09 -16.05 2.64
N GLN A 5 -28.40 -16.53 1.43
CA GLN A 5 -27.43 -17.19 0.56
C GLN A 5 -26.26 -16.26 0.24
N LEU A 6 -26.53 -15.01 -0.14
CA LEU A 6 -25.48 -14.04 -0.46
C LEU A 6 -24.56 -13.78 0.75
N GLY A 7 -25.12 -13.67 1.96
CA GLY A 7 -24.34 -13.53 3.19
C GLY A 7 -23.44 -14.74 3.47
N ILE A 8 -23.93 -15.96 3.22
CA ILE A 8 -23.13 -17.19 3.35
C ILE A 8 -21.99 -17.21 2.32
N PHE A 9 -22.28 -16.93 1.06
CA PHE A 9 -21.25 -16.94 0.01
C PHE A 9 -20.22 -15.82 0.21
N ARG A 10 -20.64 -14.64 0.69
CA ARG A 10 -19.73 -13.58 1.10
C ARG A 10 -18.70 -14.12 2.10
N ALA A 11 -19.16 -14.69 3.22
CA ALA A 11 -18.28 -15.20 4.26
C ALA A 11 -17.37 -16.34 3.75
N LEU A 12 -17.90 -17.25 2.92
CA LEU A 12 -17.12 -18.34 2.34
C LEU A 12 -16.02 -17.85 1.39
N LEU A 13 -16.32 -16.82 0.59
CA LEU A 13 -15.40 -16.25 -0.39
C LEU A 13 -14.36 -15.33 0.27
N GLU A 14 -14.72 -14.59 1.31
CA GLU A 14 -13.81 -13.77 2.13
C GLU A 14 -12.85 -14.66 2.95
N ALA A 15 -13.29 -15.83 3.41
CA ALA A 15 -12.43 -16.77 4.13
C ALA A 15 -11.27 -17.33 3.29
N VAL A 16 -11.39 -17.35 1.95
CA VAL A 16 -10.33 -17.85 1.06
C VAL A 16 -9.05 -17.01 1.14
N PRO A 17 -9.07 -15.70 0.83
CA PRO A 17 -7.88 -14.87 0.95
C PRO A 17 -7.39 -14.73 2.40
N GLU A 18 -8.25 -14.84 3.42
CA GLU A 18 -7.81 -14.90 4.82
C GLU A 18 -6.94 -16.13 5.10
N GLU A 19 -7.36 -17.31 4.63
CA GLU A 19 -6.57 -18.54 4.75
C GLU A 19 -5.23 -18.42 4.01
N MET A 20 -5.25 -17.88 2.80
CA MET A 20 -4.02 -17.59 2.03
C MET A 20 -3.07 -16.68 2.83
N GLY A 21 -3.60 -15.60 3.43
CA GLY A 21 -2.82 -14.67 4.24
C GLY A 21 -2.24 -15.30 5.50
N ILE A 22 -2.98 -16.21 6.16
CA ILE A 22 -2.48 -16.98 7.30
C ILE A 22 -1.29 -17.84 6.90
N VAL A 23 -1.35 -18.52 5.74
CA VAL A 23 -0.25 -19.32 5.20
C VAL A 23 0.95 -18.42 4.95
N LEU A 24 0.77 -17.35 4.16
CA LEU A 24 1.84 -16.42 3.80
C LEU A 24 2.55 -15.85 5.02
N ARG A 25 1.80 -15.42 6.04
CA ARG A 25 2.38 -14.90 7.30
C ARG A 25 3.18 -15.93 8.07
N ARG A 26 2.71 -17.18 8.10
CA ARG A 26 3.33 -18.23 8.92
C ARG A 26 4.55 -18.86 8.26
N THR A 27 4.63 -18.81 6.94
CA THR A 27 5.73 -19.40 6.16
C THR A 27 6.70 -18.36 5.62
N GLY A 28 6.39 -17.06 5.69
CA GLY A 28 7.28 -15.96 5.33
C GLY A 28 8.52 -15.90 6.22
N PHE A 29 9.64 -15.53 5.61
CA PHE A 29 10.96 -15.45 6.25
C PHE A 29 11.24 -14.02 6.70
N SER A 30 10.84 -13.01 5.91
CA SER A 30 11.13 -11.63 6.26
C SER A 30 10.28 -11.12 7.43
N PRO A 31 10.84 -10.26 8.31
CA PRO A 31 10.06 -9.53 9.30
C PRO A 31 8.92 -8.70 8.67
N ASN A 32 9.08 -8.28 7.42
CA ASN A 32 8.08 -7.49 6.71
C ASN A 32 6.79 -8.29 6.43
N ILE A 33 6.92 -9.54 5.97
CA ILE A 33 5.75 -10.41 5.76
C ILE A 33 5.25 -10.98 7.10
N LYS A 34 6.16 -11.53 7.90
CA LYS A 34 5.82 -12.30 9.10
C LYS A 34 5.25 -11.44 10.23
N GLU A 35 5.92 -10.33 10.54
CA GLU A 35 5.58 -9.47 11.68
C GLU A 35 4.69 -8.30 11.24
N ARG A 36 5.11 -7.53 10.22
CA ARG A 36 4.41 -6.32 9.78
C ARG A 36 3.15 -6.59 8.96
N ARG A 37 3.07 -7.78 8.35
CA ARG A 37 1.96 -8.22 7.47
C ARG A 37 1.77 -7.33 6.24
N ASP A 38 2.87 -6.92 5.62
CA ASP A 38 2.84 -6.15 4.38
C ASP A 38 2.67 -7.07 3.16
N TYR A 39 1.45 -7.59 3.02
CA TYR A 39 1.03 -8.43 1.90
C TYR A 39 -0.48 -8.28 1.66
N SER A 40 -1.00 -8.82 0.57
CA SER A 40 -2.43 -9.07 0.40
C SER A 40 -2.67 -10.32 -0.42
N CYS A 41 -3.77 -10.99 -0.10
CA CYS A 41 -4.27 -12.14 -0.86
C CYS A 41 -5.67 -11.81 -1.37
N ALA A 42 -6.00 -12.32 -2.55
CA ALA A 42 -7.27 -12.06 -3.19
C ALA A 42 -7.70 -13.20 -4.10
N ILE A 43 -9.01 -13.25 -4.34
CA ILE A 43 -9.64 -14.11 -5.34
C ILE A 43 -10.34 -13.26 -6.40
N PHE A 44 -10.30 -13.77 -7.62
CA PHE A 44 -10.82 -13.12 -8.82
C PHE A 44 -11.72 -14.09 -9.57
N ASP A 45 -12.73 -13.55 -10.24
CA ASP A 45 -13.54 -14.34 -11.16
C ASP A 45 -12.81 -14.66 -12.48
N ARG A 46 -13.47 -15.38 -13.38
CA ARG A 46 -12.94 -15.69 -14.72
C ARG A 46 -12.58 -14.47 -15.59
N HIS A 47 -13.08 -13.29 -15.24
CA HIS A 47 -12.79 -12.05 -15.95
C HIS A 47 -11.70 -11.22 -15.25
N ALA A 48 -10.97 -11.82 -14.29
CA ALA A 48 -9.96 -11.16 -13.48
C ALA A 48 -10.50 -9.98 -12.66
N ARG A 49 -11.81 -9.93 -12.36
CA ARG A 49 -12.40 -8.92 -11.47
C ARG A 49 -12.20 -9.37 -10.03
N LEU A 50 -11.71 -8.47 -9.17
CA LEU A 50 -11.56 -8.72 -7.74
C LEU A 50 -12.93 -9.00 -7.12
N VAL A 51 -13.06 -10.18 -6.48
CA VAL A 51 -14.28 -10.65 -5.81
C VAL A 51 -14.17 -10.49 -4.30
N ALA A 52 -13.04 -10.89 -3.73
CA ALA A 52 -12.74 -10.73 -2.32
C ALA A 52 -11.23 -10.59 -2.09
N GLN A 53 -10.86 -9.78 -1.10
CA GLN A 53 -9.49 -9.51 -0.69
C GLN A 53 -9.41 -9.63 0.83
N GLY A 54 -8.32 -10.18 1.36
CA GLY A 54 -8.04 -10.09 2.78
C GLY A 54 -7.77 -8.64 3.19
N ASP A 55 -8.26 -8.22 4.36
CA ASP A 55 -8.15 -6.85 4.86
C ASP A 55 -6.73 -6.56 5.38
N HIS A 56 -5.77 -6.50 4.45
CA HIS A 56 -4.35 -6.35 4.75
C HIS A 56 -3.84 -4.95 4.40
N MET A 57 -3.66 -4.62 3.11
CA MET A 57 -3.08 -3.33 2.70
C MET A 57 -4.01 -2.53 1.75
N PRO A 58 -4.46 -1.33 2.13
CA PRO A 58 -5.37 -0.53 1.30
C PRO A 58 -4.82 -0.17 -0.09
N VAL A 59 -3.51 0.01 -0.22
CA VAL A 59 -2.86 0.31 -1.51
C VAL A 59 -3.00 -0.83 -2.54
N HIS A 60 -3.36 -2.04 -2.10
CA HIS A 60 -3.62 -3.18 -2.98
C HIS A 60 -5.03 -3.21 -3.57
N LEU A 61 -5.99 -2.42 -3.06
CA LEU A 61 -7.41 -2.47 -3.45
C LEU A 61 -7.65 -2.23 -4.95
N GLY A 62 -6.95 -1.26 -5.55
CA GLY A 62 -6.99 -1.00 -7.00
C GLY A 62 -5.82 -1.66 -7.76
N SER A 63 -4.65 -1.75 -7.13
CA SER A 63 -3.43 -2.19 -7.80
C SER A 63 -3.25 -3.70 -7.94
N LEU A 64 -3.79 -4.50 -7.02
CA LEU A 64 -3.80 -5.96 -7.18
C LEU A 64 -4.70 -6.38 -8.37
N PRO A 65 -5.94 -5.87 -8.51
CA PRO A 65 -6.75 -6.10 -9.72
C PRO A 65 -6.06 -5.66 -11.02
N ALA A 66 -5.36 -4.52 -11.01
CA ALA A 66 -4.64 -4.03 -12.18
C ALA A 66 -3.53 -5.01 -12.62
N ALA A 67 -2.70 -5.48 -11.67
CA ALA A 67 -1.66 -6.47 -11.97
C ALA A 67 -2.22 -7.81 -12.45
N VAL A 68 -3.28 -8.32 -11.82
CA VAL A 68 -3.92 -9.58 -12.24
C VAL A 68 -4.50 -9.44 -13.65
N SER A 69 -5.19 -8.34 -13.93
CA SER A 69 -5.74 -8.04 -15.27
C SER A 69 -4.65 -8.00 -16.32
N GLU A 70 -3.51 -7.34 -16.03
CA GLU A 70 -2.40 -7.25 -16.99
C GLU A 70 -1.69 -8.59 -17.19
N ILE A 71 -1.51 -9.38 -16.12
CA ILE A 71 -0.96 -10.73 -16.19
C ILE A 71 -1.86 -11.63 -17.05
N VAL A 72 -3.17 -11.65 -16.78
CA VAL A 72 -4.14 -12.47 -17.54
C VAL A 72 -4.25 -11.99 -18.99
N ARG A 73 -4.15 -10.68 -19.24
CA ARG A 73 -4.15 -10.14 -20.61
C ARG A 73 -2.91 -10.58 -21.41
N ARG A 74 -1.72 -10.61 -20.80
CA ARG A 74 -0.47 -11.04 -21.47
C ARG A 74 -0.32 -12.56 -21.54
N MET A 75 -0.84 -13.27 -20.55
CA MET A 75 -0.79 -14.72 -20.42
C MET A 75 -2.24 -15.25 -20.27
N PRO A 76 -3.03 -15.25 -21.36
CA PRO A 76 -4.44 -15.62 -21.31
C PRO A 76 -4.68 -17.08 -20.94
N ILE A 77 -3.66 -17.93 -21.09
CA ILE A 77 -3.68 -19.33 -20.70
C ILE A 77 -2.59 -19.52 -19.64
N LEU A 78 -3.00 -19.57 -18.38
CA LEU A 78 -2.19 -20.07 -17.27
C LEU A 78 -2.63 -21.51 -17.01
N GLU A 79 -1.83 -22.49 -17.43
CA GLU A 79 -2.19 -23.91 -17.29
C GLU A 79 -2.18 -24.36 -15.81
N PRO A 80 -2.81 -25.49 -15.47
CA PRO A 80 -2.71 -26.05 -14.12
C PRO A 80 -1.25 -26.21 -13.65
N GLY A 81 -0.93 -25.61 -12.50
CA GLY A 81 0.42 -25.60 -11.95
C GLY A 81 1.31 -24.46 -12.46
N ASP A 82 0.83 -23.62 -13.38
CA ASP A 82 1.50 -22.37 -13.73
C ASP A 82 1.34 -21.32 -12.62
N VAL A 83 2.40 -20.55 -12.40
CA VAL A 83 2.37 -19.38 -11.52
C VAL A 83 3.09 -18.24 -12.20
N ALA A 84 2.33 -17.21 -12.53
CA ALA A 84 2.87 -15.97 -13.03
C ALA A 84 3.44 -15.13 -11.88
N ILE A 85 4.53 -14.41 -12.13
CA ILE A 85 5.10 -13.40 -11.24
C ILE A 85 5.27 -12.07 -12.00
N ALA A 86 5.05 -10.96 -11.31
CA ALA A 86 5.40 -9.62 -11.79
C ALA A 86 5.60 -8.64 -10.62
N ASN A 87 6.44 -7.63 -10.81
CA ASN A 87 6.50 -6.43 -9.96
C ASN A 87 6.61 -5.13 -10.78
N ASP A 88 6.54 -5.20 -12.11
CA ASP A 88 6.66 -4.02 -12.98
C ASP A 88 5.52 -3.01 -12.67
N PRO A 89 5.83 -1.80 -12.16
CA PRO A 89 4.82 -0.82 -11.80
C PRO A 89 4.02 -0.33 -13.01
N PHE A 90 4.63 -0.38 -14.20
CA PHE A 90 4.00 0.00 -15.47
C PHE A 90 3.20 -1.16 -16.09
N ALA A 91 3.11 -2.31 -15.42
CA ALA A 91 2.28 -3.46 -15.76
C ALA A 91 1.26 -3.77 -14.66
N GLY A 92 0.70 -2.73 -14.02
CA GLY A 92 -0.32 -2.84 -12.96
C GLY A 92 0.25 -2.97 -11.55
N GLY A 93 1.57 -2.87 -11.36
CA GLY A 93 2.20 -2.82 -10.04
C GLY A 93 2.06 -1.47 -9.32
N THR A 94 2.48 -1.45 -8.06
CA THR A 94 2.59 -0.28 -7.18
C THR A 94 3.99 0.32 -7.26
N HIS A 95 4.97 -0.46 -6.82
CA HIS A 95 6.41 -0.20 -6.85
C HIS A 95 7.17 -1.53 -6.92
N LEU A 96 8.49 -1.51 -7.15
CA LEU A 96 9.25 -2.75 -7.36
C LEU A 96 9.30 -3.70 -6.16
N PRO A 97 9.31 -3.26 -4.90
CA PRO A 97 9.27 -4.18 -3.76
C PRO A 97 8.01 -5.07 -3.70
N ASP A 98 6.91 -4.69 -4.34
CA ASP A 98 5.65 -5.45 -4.28
C ASP A 98 5.60 -6.51 -5.39
N LEU A 99 5.90 -7.76 -5.05
CA LEU A 99 5.87 -8.88 -5.98
C LEU A 99 4.49 -9.54 -5.97
N THR A 100 3.84 -9.60 -7.14
CA THR A 100 2.54 -10.25 -7.33
C THR A 100 2.70 -11.62 -7.97
N MET A 101 2.13 -12.65 -7.36
CA MET A 101 2.00 -14.00 -7.93
C MET A 101 0.55 -14.33 -8.24
N VAL A 102 0.28 -14.86 -9.43
CA VAL A 102 -1.07 -15.21 -9.90
C VAL A 102 -1.12 -16.67 -10.35
N SER A 103 -2.16 -17.37 -9.92
CA SER A 103 -2.43 -18.76 -10.30
C SER A 103 -3.87 -18.89 -10.78
N ALA A 104 -4.07 -19.65 -11.86
CA ALA A 104 -5.40 -19.98 -12.37
C ALA A 104 -5.99 -21.18 -11.61
N VAL A 105 -7.31 -21.14 -11.41
CA VAL A 105 -8.07 -22.23 -10.80
C VAL A 105 -9.01 -22.82 -11.84
N TYR A 106 -8.89 -24.12 -12.05
CA TYR A 106 -9.70 -24.88 -13.00
C TYR A 106 -10.75 -25.72 -12.26
N ALA A 107 -11.92 -25.86 -12.87
CA ALA A 107 -12.87 -26.89 -12.49
C ALA A 107 -12.52 -28.22 -13.18
N PRO A 108 -12.92 -29.38 -12.62
CA PRO A 108 -12.52 -30.69 -13.17
C PRO A 108 -12.86 -30.92 -14.65
N ASP A 109 -13.97 -30.34 -15.13
CA ASP A 109 -14.52 -30.56 -16.47
C ASP A 109 -14.41 -29.31 -17.37
N GLU A 110 -13.58 -28.33 -17.00
CA GLU A 110 -13.41 -27.07 -17.74
C GLU A 110 -11.99 -26.97 -18.29
N ASP A 111 -11.86 -26.70 -19.59
CA ASP A 111 -10.56 -26.48 -20.26
C ASP A 111 -10.07 -25.03 -20.10
N THR A 112 -10.84 -24.18 -19.42
CA THR A 112 -10.50 -22.76 -19.19
C THR A 112 -10.51 -22.43 -17.70
N PRO A 113 -9.67 -21.47 -17.24
CA PRO A 113 -9.71 -20.99 -15.87
C PRO A 113 -11.11 -20.49 -15.50
N VAL A 114 -11.61 -20.93 -14.34
CA VAL A 114 -12.90 -20.46 -13.80
C VAL A 114 -12.70 -19.32 -12.82
N PHE A 115 -11.58 -19.30 -12.09
CA PHE A 115 -11.22 -18.27 -11.12
C PHE A 115 -9.70 -18.04 -11.15
N TYR A 116 -9.24 -16.97 -10.52
CA TYR A 116 -7.82 -16.76 -10.22
C TYR A 116 -7.62 -16.48 -8.74
N VAL A 117 -6.44 -16.85 -8.24
CA VAL A 117 -5.96 -16.44 -6.92
C VAL A 117 -4.69 -15.62 -7.10
N ALA A 118 -4.53 -14.61 -6.25
CA ALA A 118 -3.30 -13.83 -6.25
C ALA A 118 -2.82 -13.53 -4.84
N SER A 119 -1.50 -13.48 -4.69
CA SER A 119 -0.84 -12.91 -3.53
C SER A 119 0.10 -11.80 -4.00
N ARG A 120 0.15 -10.71 -3.25
CA ARG A 120 1.17 -9.67 -3.37
C ARG A 120 1.85 -9.52 -2.04
N ALA A 121 3.17 -9.52 -2.01
CA ALA A 121 3.94 -9.30 -0.80
C ALA A 121 5.02 -8.27 -1.06
N HIS A 122 5.27 -7.43 -0.06
CA HIS A 122 6.38 -6.49 -0.10
C HIS A 122 7.66 -7.21 0.32
N HIS A 123 8.62 -7.29 -0.60
CA HIS A 123 9.96 -7.82 -0.37
C HIS A 123 10.88 -6.69 0.04
N SER A 124 11.47 -6.77 1.24
CA SER A 124 12.29 -5.69 1.82
C SER A 124 13.52 -5.28 0.98
N ASP A 125 13.89 -6.03 -0.06
CA ASP A 125 14.95 -5.64 -1.00
C ASP A 125 14.76 -6.37 -2.32
N VAL A 126 14.75 -5.60 -3.42
CA VAL A 126 14.69 -6.12 -4.79
C VAL A 126 15.87 -5.62 -5.64
N GLY A 127 16.99 -5.27 -5.01
CA GLY A 127 18.21 -4.91 -5.74
C GLY A 127 18.36 -3.46 -6.16
N GLY A 128 17.61 -2.53 -5.57
CA GLY A 128 17.75 -1.09 -5.87
C GLY A 128 19.11 -0.52 -5.50
N MET A 129 19.40 0.71 -5.89
CA MET A 129 20.69 1.39 -5.60
C MET A 129 20.99 1.50 -4.10
N THR A 130 19.96 1.55 -3.26
CA THR A 130 20.07 1.53 -1.80
C THR A 130 19.41 0.27 -1.24
N PRO A 131 19.87 -0.25 -0.08
CA PRO A 131 19.14 -1.28 0.64
C PRO A 131 17.70 -0.84 0.91
N GLY A 132 16.76 -1.79 0.86
CA GLY A 132 15.34 -1.46 1.01
C GLY A 132 14.62 -1.25 -0.31
N SER A 133 15.35 -0.97 -1.41
CA SER A 133 14.77 -0.56 -2.70
C SER A 133 13.90 0.72 -2.63
N MET A 134 14.07 1.52 -1.57
CA MET A 134 13.28 2.73 -1.28
C MET A 134 14.20 3.96 -1.14
N GLY A 135 15.15 4.11 -2.06
CA GLY A 135 16.09 5.23 -2.10
C GLY A 135 15.54 6.47 -2.77
N LEU A 136 16.32 7.55 -2.71
CA LEU A 136 16.05 8.76 -3.48
C LEU A 136 16.43 8.55 -4.96
N CYS A 137 15.50 7.98 -5.73
CA CYS A 137 15.67 7.59 -7.13
C CYS A 137 15.05 8.60 -8.10
N ARG A 138 15.55 8.63 -9.34
CA ARG A 138 14.98 9.39 -10.48
C ARG A 138 14.34 8.48 -11.52
N GLU A 139 14.93 7.30 -11.72
CA GLU A 139 14.48 6.31 -12.70
C GLU A 139 14.18 4.98 -12.01
N VAL A 140 13.21 4.23 -12.54
CA VAL A 140 12.78 2.93 -11.98
C VAL A 140 13.94 1.92 -11.89
N PHE A 141 14.93 2.00 -12.79
CA PHE A 141 16.10 1.11 -12.76
C PHE A 141 16.92 1.23 -11.48
N GLN A 142 16.85 2.40 -10.84
CA GLN A 142 17.53 2.64 -9.58
C GLN A 142 16.78 2.05 -8.40
N GLU A 143 15.51 1.68 -8.56
CA GLU A 143 14.68 1.10 -7.50
C GLU A 143 14.87 -0.43 -7.40
N GLY A 144 15.38 -1.07 -8.45
CA GLY A 144 15.80 -2.47 -8.43
C GLY A 144 15.36 -3.29 -9.63
N LEU A 145 15.30 -4.60 -9.43
CA LEU A 145 14.92 -5.57 -10.44
C LEU A 145 13.44 -5.40 -10.81
N ARG A 146 13.21 -5.12 -12.09
CA ARG A 146 11.88 -5.06 -12.69
C ARG A 146 11.56 -6.34 -13.45
N ILE A 147 10.55 -7.05 -12.97
CA ILE A 147 10.06 -8.34 -13.44
C ILE A 147 8.76 -8.08 -14.19
N PRO A 148 8.77 -8.15 -15.55
CA PRO A 148 7.52 -8.14 -16.30
C PRO A 148 6.75 -9.44 -16.02
N PRO A 149 5.45 -9.52 -16.41
CA PRO A 149 4.70 -10.78 -16.32
C PRO A 149 5.43 -11.95 -16.99
N VAL A 150 5.89 -12.90 -16.19
CA VAL A 150 6.56 -14.15 -16.62
C VAL A 150 6.11 -15.32 -15.74
N LEU A 151 6.28 -16.56 -16.22
CA LEU A 151 6.02 -17.75 -15.44
C LEU A 151 7.21 -18.07 -14.54
N LEU A 152 7.02 -18.08 -13.22
CA LEU A 152 8.03 -18.58 -12.27
C LEU A 152 7.89 -20.07 -12.03
N TRP A 153 6.67 -20.60 -12.07
CA TRP A 153 6.41 -22.03 -12.21
C TRP A 153 5.66 -22.29 -13.50
N LYS A 154 6.07 -23.33 -14.23
CA LYS A 154 5.41 -23.81 -15.44
C LYS A 154 5.04 -25.27 -15.24
N LYS A 155 3.76 -25.61 -15.23
CA LYS A 155 3.24 -26.96 -14.99
C LYS A 155 3.79 -27.58 -13.70
N GLY A 156 3.89 -26.77 -12.64
CA GLY A 156 4.45 -27.17 -11.35
C GLY A 156 5.98 -27.24 -11.31
N VAL A 157 6.69 -26.96 -12.41
CA VAL A 157 8.15 -26.96 -12.46
C VAL A 157 8.69 -25.54 -12.32
N LEU A 158 9.52 -25.32 -11.31
CA LEU A 158 10.21 -24.04 -11.08
C LEU A 158 11.09 -23.68 -12.28
N GLN A 159 10.94 -22.46 -12.79
CA GLN A 159 11.79 -21.93 -13.85
C GLN A 159 13.11 -21.45 -13.26
N ASN A 160 14.07 -22.37 -13.15
CA ASN A 160 15.33 -22.13 -12.45
C ASN A 160 16.11 -20.92 -12.98
N ASP A 161 16.10 -20.65 -14.28
CA ASP A 161 16.84 -19.51 -14.85
C ASP A 161 16.28 -18.16 -14.37
N ILE A 162 14.96 -18.03 -14.29
CA ILE A 162 14.29 -16.83 -13.75
C ILE A 162 14.55 -16.73 -12.25
N TRP A 163 14.43 -17.84 -11.53
CA TRP A 163 14.70 -17.92 -10.10
C TRP A 163 16.11 -17.45 -9.75
N GLN A 164 17.14 -17.97 -10.42
CA GLN A 164 18.53 -17.58 -10.22
C GLN A 164 18.76 -16.11 -10.59
N LEU A 165 18.13 -15.61 -11.66
CA LEU A 165 18.23 -14.20 -12.04
C LEU A 165 17.68 -13.30 -10.95
N VAL A 166 16.52 -13.63 -10.37
CA VAL A 166 15.94 -12.85 -9.27
C VAL A 166 16.85 -12.86 -8.06
N LEU A 167 17.28 -14.04 -7.61
CA LEU A 167 18.11 -14.17 -6.40
C LEU A 167 19.51 -13.56 -6.54
N ALA A 168 20.09 -13.55 -7.74
CA ALA A 168 21.38 -12.91 -7.99
C ALA A 168 21.32 -11.38 -7.89
N ASN A 169 20.14 -10.77 -8.03
CA ASN A 169 19.95 -9.32 -8.07
C ASN A 169 19.44 -8.74 -6.75
N VAL A 170 19.41 -9.49 -5.65
CA VAL A 170 18.95 -8.99 -4.34
C VAL A 170 20.05 -9.09 -3.29
N ARG A 171 20.02 -8.21 -2.27
CA ARG A 171 21.04 -8.21 -1.21
C ARG A 171 20.96 -9.42 -0.29
N THR A 172 19.78 -10.01 -0.18
CA THR A 172 19.44 -10.96 0.88
C THR A 172 18.72 -12.19 0.29
N PRO A 173 19.37 -12.96 -0.61
CA PRO A 173 18.72 -14.00 -1.41
C PRO A 173 18.00 -15.09 -0.59
N TRP A 174 18.53 -15.46 0.58
CA TRP A 174 17.94 -16.51 1.42
C TRP A 174 16.53 -16.17 1.94
N GLU A 175 16.33 -14.93 2.41
CA GLU A 175 15.00 -14.49 2.85
C GLU A 175 14.07 -14.26 1.65
N ARG A 176 14.59 -13.84 0.48
CA ARG A 176 13.82 -13.70 -0.77
C ARG A 176 13.32 -15.04 -1.30
N GLU A 177 14.16 -16.06 -1.29
CA GLU A 177 13.78 -17.44 -1.61
C GLU A 177 12.64 -17.93 -0.72
N GLY A 178 12.76 -17.75 0.61
CA GLY A 178 11.71 -18.13 1.56
C GLY A 178 10.39 -17.41 1.30
N ASP A 179 10.42 -16.09 1.07
CA ASP A 179 9.23 -15.29 0.82
C ASP A 179 8.54 -15.64 -0.52
N LEU A 180 9.31 -15.93 -1.58
CA LEU A 180 8.75 -16.39 -2.86
C LEU A 180 8.05 -17.76 -2.71
N LEU A 181 8.65 -18.69 -1.96
CA LEU A 181 8.01 -19.98 -1.65
C LEU A 181 6.77 -19.80 -0.79
N ALA A 182 6.78 -18.87 0.17
CA ALA A 182 5.62 -18.55 0.99
C ALA A 182 4.45 -18.00 0.15
N GLN A 183 4.72 -17.14 -0.84
CA GLN A 183 3.70 -16.67 -1.79
C GLN A 183 3.14 -17.81 -2.64
N ARG A 184 3.98 -18.73 -3.11
CA ARG A 184 3.50 -19.94 -3.82
C ARG A 184 2.56 -20.75 -2.94
N ALA A 185 2.94 -21.02 -1.69
CA ALA A 185 2.12 -21.78 -0.75
C ALA A 185 0.78 -21.09 -0.45
N ALA A 186 0.77 -19.76 -0.36
CA ALA A 186 -0.45 -18.98 -0.20
C ALA A 186 -1.39 -19.15 -1.40
N ASN A 187 -0.88 -19.07 -2.63
CA ASN A 187 -1.68 -19.32 -3.83
C ASN A 187 -2.22 -20.76 -3.84
N GLU A 188 -1.41 -21.76 -3.53
CA GLU A 188 -1.84 -23.18 -3.46
C GLU A 188 -2.98 -23.40 -2.45
N ALA A 189 -2.93 -22.73 -1.29
CA ALA A 189 -4.01 -22.77 -0.30
C ALA A 189 -5.32 -22.18 -0.86
N GLY A 190 -5.23 -21.05 -1.57
CA GLY A 190 -6.38 -20.44 -2.25
C GLY A 190 -6.97 -21.33 -3.34
N GLU A 191 -6.13 -21.90 -4.21
CA GLU A 191 -6.53 -22.86 -5.23
C GLU A 191 -7.26 -24.06 -4.60
N GLY A 192 -6.68 -24.64 -3.54
CA GLY A 192 -7.26 -25.78 -2.82
C GLY A 192 -8.62 -25.46 -2.21
N ARG A 193 -8.75 -24.30 -1.56
CA ARG A 193 -10.02 -23.88 -0.95
C ARG A 193 -11.11 -23.65 -1.99
N LEU A 194 -10.79 -23.00 -3.11
CA LEU A 194 -11.74 -22.81 -4.20
C LEU A 194 -12.18 -24.15 -4.82
N ARG A 195 -11.26 -25.12 -4.98
CA ARG A 195 -11.62 -26.49 -5.42
C ARG A 195 -12.59 -27.18 -4.47
N VAL A 196 -12.42 -27.02 -3.16
CA VAL A 196 -13.36 -27.54 -2.15
C VAL A 196 -14.74 -26.88 -2.29
N LEU A 197 -14.79 -25.56 -2.46
CA LEU A 197 -16.05 -24.84 -2.66
C LEU A 197 -16.74 -25.28 -3.96
N MET A 198 -15.99 -25.42 -5.05
CA MET A 198 -16.52 -25.90 -6.34
C MET A 198 -17.10 -27.31 -6.23
N LYS A 199 -16.43 -28.22 -5.52
CA LYS A 199 -16.94 -29.57 -5.29
C LYS A 199 -18.26 -29.57 -4.50
N ARG A 200 -18.42 -28.62 -3.57
CA ARG A 200 -19.58 -28.55 -2.68
C ARG A 200 -20.79 -27.85 -3.30
N TYR A 201 -20.57 -26.76 -4.00
CA TYR A 201 -21.64 -25.87 -4.49
C TYR A 201 -21.77 -25.85 -6.02
N GLY A 202 -20.77 -26.35 -6.74
CA GLY A 202 -20.69 -26.26 -8.19
C GLY A 202 -20.17 -24.91 -8.67
N VAL A 203 -19.58 -24.90 -9.88
CA VAL A 203 -18.98 -23.71 -10.50
C VAL A 203 -20.05 -22.65 -10.80
N SER A 204 -21.20 -23.07 -11.31
CA SER A 204 -22.29 -22.15 -11.69
C SER A 204 -22.80 -21.36 -10.50
N GLN A 205 -23.04 -22.02 -9.35
CA GLN A 205 -23.54 -21.34 -8.15
C GLN A 205 -22.50 -20.38 -7.57
N LEU A 206 -21.22 -20.76 -7.57
CA LEU A 206 -20.15 -19.87 -7.13
C LEU A 206 -20.01 -18.65 -8.04
N SER A 207 -20.05 -18.84 -9.35
CA SER A 207 -20.01 -17.73 -10.32
C SER A 207 -21.20 -16.79 -10.16
N GLU A 208 -22.42 -17.31 -9.95
CA GLU A 208 -23.60 -16.49 -9.64
C GLU A 208 -23.39 -15.70 -8.35
N ALA A 209 -22.83 -16.33 -7.30
CA ALA A 209 -22.55 -15.67 -6.04
C ALA A 209 -21.53 -14.52 -6.19
N MET A 210 -20.45 -14.76 -6.94
CA MET A 210 -19.42 -13.75 -7.19
C MET A 210 -20.01 -12.53 -7.94
N GLU A 211 -20.80 -12.76 -8.99
CA GLU A 211 -21.46 -11.64 -9.70
C GLU A 211 -22.43 -10.90 -8.78
N ALA A 212 -23.25 -11.63 -8.01
CA ALA A 212 -24.18 -11.03 -7.06
C ALA A 212 -23.48 -10.17 -5.99
N LEU A 213 -22.27 -10.53 -5.56
CA LEU A 213 -21.46 -9.73 -4.63
C LEU A 213 -20.92 -8.45 -5.28
N LEU A 214 -20.54 -8.50 -6.56
CA LEU A 214 -20.13 -7.31 -7.32
C LEU A 214 -21.32 -6.36 -7.49
N ASP A 215 -22.47 -6.88 -7.92
CA ASP A 215 -23.72 -6.12 -8.08
C ASP A 215 -24.22 -5.53 -6.77
N TYR A 216 -24.10 -6.29 -5.67
CA TYR A 216 -24.45 -5.81 -4.34
C TYR A 216 -23.60 -4.58 -3.95
N SER A 217 -22.29 -4.66 -4.16
CA SER A 217 -21.36 -3.59 -3.78
C SER A 217 -21.56 -2.34 -4.65
N GLU A 218 -21.78 -2.53 -5.95
CA GLU A 218 -22.16 -1.44 -6.85
C GLU A 218 -23.46 -0.74 -6.40
N ARG A 219 -24.52 -1.52 -6.17
CA ARG A 219 -25.81 -0.97 -5.74
C ARG A 219 -25.71 -0.24 -4.41
N PHE A 220 -24.96 -0.78 -3.46
CA PHE A 220 -24.75 -0.15 -2.16
C PHE A 220 -24.09 1.24 -2.34
N LEU A 221 -23.02 1.30 -3.13
CA LEU A 221 -22.34 2.57 -3.40
C LEU A 221 -23.22 3.55 -4.18
N ARG A 222 -23.98 3.11 -5.18
CA ARG A 222 -24.96 3.94 -5.91
C ARG A 222 -25.95 4.62 -4.96
N VAL A 223 -26.45 3.89 -3.97
CA VAL A 223 -27.35 4.43 -2.94
C VAL A 223 -26.64 5.50 -2.11
N GLU A 224 -25.40 5.27 -1.68
CA GLU A 224 -24.65 6.26 -0.91
C GLU A 224 -24.29 7.51 -1.72
N LEU A 225 -23.89 7.34 -2.99
CA LEU A 225 -23.62 8.46 -3.89
C LEU A 225 -24.86 9.32 -4.11
N SER A 226 -26.07 8.72 -4.17
CA SER A 226 -27.34 9.46 -4.30
C SER A 226 -27.67 10.36 -3.11
N ARG A 227 -26.99 10.17 -1.96
CA ARG A 227 -27.13 10.98 -0.76
C ARG A 227 -26.14 12.14 -0.72
N VAL A 228 -25.12 12.14 -1.60
CA VAL A 228 -24.17 13.25 -1.71
C VAL A 228 -24.88 14.40 -2.46
N PRO A 229 -24.83 15.64 -1.94
CA PRO A 229 -25.44 16.77 -2.65
C PRO A 229 -24.85 16.93 -4.05
N PRO A 230 -25.67 16.98 -5.12
CA PRO A 230 -25.18 17.16 -6.47
C PRO A 230 -24.35 18.44 -6.59
N GLY A 231 -23.21 18.34 -7.27
CA GLY A 231 -22.29 19.48 -7.37
C GLY A 231 -20.89 19.08 -7.81
N SER A 232 -20.05 20.10 -7.99
CA SER A 232 -18.63 19.94 -8.28
C SER A 232 -17.82 20.46 -7.09
N TYR A 233 -16.93 19.62 -6.57
CA TYR A 233 -16.11 19.89 -5.40
C TYR A 233 -14.64 19.69 -5.75
N GLU A 234 -13.85 20.73 -5.55
CA GLU A 234 -12.42 20.75 -5.92
C GLU A 234 -11.55 20.87 -4.68
N ALA A 235 -10.39 20.23 -4.68
CA ALA A 235 -9.36 20.46 -3.68
C ALA A 235 -7.96 20.25 -4.25
N GLU A 236 -6.99 20.89 -3.60
CA GLU A 236 -5.57 20.66 -3.81
C GLU A 236 -4.83 20.56 -2.47
N ASP A 237 -3.74 19.81 -2.50
CA ASP A 237 -2.75 19.68 -1.43
C ASP A 237 -1.37 19.39 -2.07
N TYR A 238 -0.30 19.46 -1.28
CA TYR A 238 1.07 19.45 -1.79
C TYR A 238 1.97 18.50 -1.01
N LEU A 239 2.74 17.67 -1.73
CA LEU A 239 3.96 17.12 -1.15
C LEU A 239 4.93 18.28 -0.88
N ASP A 240 5.74 18.14 0.18
CA ASP A 240 6.72 19.16 0.57
C ASP A 240 7.68 19.49 -0.58
N ASP A 241 8.18 18.45 -1.25
CA ASP A 241 9.19 18.47 -2.29
C ASP A 241 9.24 17.12 -3.05
N ASP A 242 10.04 17.06 -4.10
CA ASP A 242 10.34 15.83 -4.85
C ASP A 242 11.65 15.14 -4.40
N GLY A 243 12.34 15.71 -3.41
CA GLY A 243 13.65 15.29 -2.89
C GLY A 243 14.88 15.77 -3.66
N PHE A 244 14.71 16.39 -4.84
CA PHE A 244 15.79 16.99 -5.63
C PHE A 244 15.61 18.50 -5.85
N SER A 245 14.40 19.02 -5.64
CA SER A 245 14.02 20.42 -5.68
C SER A 245 13.19 20.75 -4.45
N GLU A 246 13.30 21.97 -3.93
CA GLU A 246 12.46 22.45 -2.82
C GLU A 246 11.02 22.83 -3.25
N ALA A 247 10.71 22.74 -4.55
CA ALA A 247 9.40 23.08 -5.07
C ALA A 247 8.34 22.06 -4.61
N PRO A 248 7.21 22.51 -4.05
CA PRO A 248 6.11 21.61 -3.70
C PRO A 248 5.54 20.92 -4.93
N VAL A 249 5.13 19.66 -4.77
CA VAL A 249 4.48 18.89 -5.83
C VAL A 249 2.98 18.84 -5.58
N LYS A 250 2.20 19.39 -6.51
CA LYS A 250 0.76 19.57 -6.34
C LYS A 250 -0.02 18.32 -6.72
N ILE A 251 -0.95 17.95 -5.85
CA ILE A 251 -2.02 16.98 -6.12
C ILE A 251 -3.33 17.75 -6.13
N ALA A 252 -4.13 17.61 -7.19
CA ALA A 252 -5.42 18.27 -7.29
C ALA A 252 -6.47 17.33 -7.84
N VAL A 253 -7.68 17.44 -7.30
CA VAL A 253 -8.84 16.65 -7.70
C VAL A 253 -10.08 17.50 -7.83
N ARG A 254 -10.89 17.19 -8.83
CA ARG A 254 -12.27 17.66 -8.98
C ARG A 254 -13.20 16.46 -8.94
N MET A 255 -14.20 16.51 -8.07
CA MET A 255 -15.21 15.46 -7.92
C MET A 255 -16.58 16.02 -8.29
N VAL A 256 -17.25 15.41 -9.27
CA VAL A 256 -18.60 15.79 -9.71
C VAL A 256 -19.58 14.69 -9.32
N PHE A 257 -20.59 15.03 -8.53
CA PHE A 257 -21.65 14.10 -8.11
C PHE A 257 -22.95 14.42 -8.82
N PHE A 258 -23.57 13.40 -9.42
CA PHE A 258 -24.86 13.53 -10.10
C PHE A 258 -25.66 12.22 -10.00
N GLY A 259 -26.81 12.29 -9.32
CA GLY A 259 -27.62 11.10 -9.07
C GLY A 259 -26.82 10.05 -8.30
N ASP A 260 -26.71 8.85 -8.85
CA ASP A 260 -26.04 7.69 -8.25
C ASP A 260 -24.62 7.46 -8.77
N ARG A 261 -23.99 8.48 -9.35
CA ARG A 261 -22.67 8.41 -10.00
C ARG A 261 -21.74 9.54 -9.55
N ALA A 262 -20.44 9.29 -9.68
CA ALA A 262 -19.41 10.29 -9.46
C ALA A 262 -18.34 10.26 -10.56
N GLU A 263 -17.93 11.43 -11.03
CA GLU A 263 -16.76 11.65 -11.86
C GLU A 263 -15.63 12.22 -11.00
N ILE A 264 -14.42 11.66 -11.12
CA ILE A 264 -13.25 12.05 -10.34
C ILE A 264 -12.12 12.36 -11.33
N ASP A 265 -11.67 13.60 -11.33
CA ASP A 265 -10.74 14.15 -12.31
C ASP A 265 -9.49 14.70 -11.64
N PHE A 266 -8.33 14.14 -12.01
CA PHE A 266 -7.02 14.52 -11.49
C PHE A 266 -6.21 15.43 -12.42
N SER A 267 -6.81 15.98 -13.48
CA SER A 267 -6.12 16.84 -14.45
C SER A 267 -5.43 18.07 -13.89
N GLY A 268 -5.80 18.52 -12.69
CA GLY A 268 -5.12 19.64 -12.03
C GLY A 268 -3.77 19.30 -11.40
N SER A 269 -3.41 18.01 -11.30
CA SER A 269 -2.18 17.55 -10.64
C SER A 269 -0.90 17.90 -11.43
N SER A 270 0.24 17.97 -10.73
CA SER A 270 1.53 18.25 -11.37
C SER A 270 1.91 17.18 -12.42
N PRO A 271 2.70 17.56 -13.45
CA PRO A 271 3.41 16.59 -14.29
C PRO A 271 4.26 15.64 -13.45
N GLN A 272 4.57 14.45 -13.99
CA GLN A 272 5.48 13.53 -13.31
C GLN A 272 6.84 14.20 -13.06
N CYS A 273 7.38 14.01 -11.86
CA CYS A 273 8.63 14.59 -11.40
C CYS A 273 9.82 13.70 -11.79
N PRO A 274 11.03 14.27 -11.98
CA PRO A 274 12.25 13.49 -12.22
C PRO A 274 12.81 12.91 -10.91
N SER A 275 11.95 12.22 -10.15
CA SER A 275 12.20 11.66 -8.82
C SER A 275 11.28 10.45 -8.53
N GLY A 276 11.35 9.88 -7.33
CA GLY A 276 10.54 8.73 -6.91
C GLY A 276 9.12 9.04 -6.46
N VAL A 277 8.70 10.32 -6.39
CA VAL A 277 7.38 10.71 -5.86
C VAL A 277 6.22 10.45 -6.81
N ASN A 278 6.43 9.79 -7.94
CA ASN A 278 5.37 9.54 -8.89
C ASN A 278 4.57 8.29 -8.52
N ALA A 279 3.25 8.40 -8.36
CA ALA A 279 2.38 7.26 -8.18
C ALA A 279 1.97 6.66 -9.53
N THR A 280 1.86 5.33 -9.58
CA THR A 280 1.24 4.67 -10.73
C THR A 280 -0.26 4.95 -10.75
N GLU A 281 -0.89 4.87 -11.93
CA GLU A 281 -2.35 5.00 -12.05
C GLU A 281 -3.08 4.01 -11.13
N ALA A 282 -2.55 2.79 -11.02
CA ALA A 282 -3.06 1.74 -10.15
C ALA A 282 -3.09 2.15 -8.66
N VAL A 283 -2.07 2.88 -8.18
CA VAL A 283 -2.04 3.46 -6.82
C VAL A 283 -3.12 4.52 -6.66
N THR A 284 -3.31 5.39 -7.66
CA THR A 284 -4.34 6.43 -7.63
C THR A 284 -5.75 5.84 -7.57
N ILE A 285 -6.01 4.78 -8.35
CA ILE A 285 -7.27 4.02 -8.29
C ILE A 285 -7.46 3.40 -6.89
N SER A 286 -6.40 2.83 -6.28
CA SER A 286 -6.48 2.34 -4.89
C SER A 286 -6.84 3.44 -3.89
N CYS A 287 -6.32 4.66 -4.05
CA CYS A 287 -6.65 5.79 -3.18
C CYS A 287 -8.13 6.18 -3.29
N VAL A 288 -8.66 6.24 -4.52
CA VAL A 288 -10.09 6.46 -4.77
C VAL A 288 -10.93 5.35 -4.14
N PHE A 289 -10.57 4.09 -4.37
CA PHE A 289 -11.24 2.94 -3.79
C PHE A 289 -11.28 3.05 -2.26
N TYR A 290 -10.13 3.31 -1.63
CA TYR A 290 -9.99 3.43 -0.18
C TYR A 290 -10.92 4.53 0.37
N VAL A 291 -10.90 5.74 -0.21
CA VAL A 291 -11.73 6.86 0.26
C VAL A 291 -13.21 6.53 0.12
N VAL A 292 -13.60 5.96 -1.02
CA VAL A 292 -15.00 5.58 -1.26
C VAL A 292 -15.46 4.51 -0.27
N ARG A 293 -14.67 3.46 -0.08
CA ARG A 293 -14.98 2.38 0.87
C ARG A 293 -15.06 2.89 2.30
N SER A 294 -14.05 3.66 2.73
CA SER A 294 -13.95 4.12 4.13
C SER A 294 -15.05 5.11 4.54
N LEU A 295 -15.50 5.98 3.63
CA LEU A 295 -16.51 7.00 3.95
C LEU A 295 -17.95 6.60 3.63
N PHE A 296 -18.16 5.79 2.59
CA PHE A 296 -19.51 5.48 2.13
C PHE A 296 -19.90 4.04 2.45
N THR A 297 -18.98 3.08 2.38
CA THR A 297 -19.34 1.67 2.37
C THR A 297 -18.45 0.81 3.28
N PRO A 298 -18.31 1.12 4.59
CA PRO A 298 -17.40 0.39 5.48
C PRO A 298 -17.74 -1.09 5.59
N ASP A 299 -19.03 -1.44 5.52
CA ASP A 299 -19.53 -2.81 5.65
C ASP A 299 -19.67 -3.57 4.31
N ALA A 300 -19.45 -2.88 3.17
CA ALA A 300 -19.54 -3.50 1.86
C ALA A 300 -18.29 -4.34 1.56
N PRO A 301 -18.45 -5.46 0.82
CA PRO A 301 -17.31 -6.23 0.33
C PRO A 301 -16.33 -5.34 -0.47
N ALA A 302 -15.04 -5.48 -0.17
CA ALA A 302 -13.98 -4.76 -0.89
C ALA A 302 -13.72 -5.45 -2.24
N ASN A 303 -14.56 -5.15 -3.23
CA ASN A 303 -14.50 -5.79 -4.55
C ASN A 303 -14.70 -4.80 -5.71
N SER A 304 -14.50 -5.27 -6.94
CA SER A 304 -14.52 -4.42 -8.14
C SER A 304 -15.87 -3.75 -8.41
N GLY A 305 -16.95 -4.20 -7.76
CA GLY A 305 -18.28 -3.58 -7.85
C GLY A 305 -18.29 -2.12 -7.40
N LEU A 306 -17.45 -1.76 -6.41
CA LEU A 306 -17.35 -0.39 -5.88
C LEU A 306 -16.75 0.61 -6.89
N LEU A 307 -16.11 0.14 -7.96
CA LEU A 307 -15.57 1.04 -8.99
C LEU A 307 -16.57 1.31 -10.12
N ARG A 308 -17.57 0.46 -10.32
CA ARG A 308 -18.54 0.54 -11.44
C ARG A 308 -19.35 1.84 -11.53
N PRO A 309 -19.75 2.50 -10.42
CA PRO A 309 -20.49 3.77 -10.50
C PRO A 309 -19.57 5.00 -10.59
N LEU A 310 -18.25 4.80 -10.63
CA LEU A 310 -17.25 5.87 -10.69
C LEU A 310 -16.70 6.00 -12.11
N THR A 311 -16.47 7.23 -12.56
CA THR A 311 -15.72 7.51 -13.78
C THR A 311 -14.45 8.27 -13.40
N LEU A 312 -13.29 7.71 -13.73
CA LEU A 312 -12.00 8.25 -13.31
C LEU A 312 -11.29 8.86 -14.52
N HIS A 313 -10.86 10.11 -14.39
CA HIS A 313 -10.00 10.78 -15.35
C HIS A 313 -8.63 11.02 -14.71
N ILE A 314 -7.66 10.18 -15.07
CA ILE A 314 -6.31 10.19 -14.51
C ILE A 314 -5.31 10.36 -15.68
N PRO A 315 -4.90 11.59 -16.02
CA PRO A 315 -4.05 11.81 -17.18
C PRO A 315 -2.66 11.18 -17.00
N GLN A 316 -2.25 10.36 -17.97
CA GLN A 316 -0.91 9.79 -18.04
C GLN A 316 0.15 10.89 -18.12
N GLY A 317 1.34 10.64 -17.59
CA GLY A 317 2.43 11.61 -17.57
C GLY A 317 2.36 12.61 -16.41
N THR A 318 1.46 12.37 -15.46
CA THR A 318 1.30 13.18 -14.24
C THR A 318 1.88 12.46 -13.03
N VAL A 319 2.07 13.17 -11.92
CA VAL A 319 2.56 12.59 -10.66
C VAL A 319 1.60 11.54 -10.08
N VAL A 320 0.36 11.45 -10.56
CA VAL A 320 -0.66 10.47 -10.14
C VAL A 320 -0.93 9.37 -11.19
N ALA A 321 -0.29 9.44 -12.36
CA ALA A 321 -0.31 8.38 -13.36
C ALA A 321 1.02 8.43 -14.13
N ALA A 322 2.05 8.00 -13.42
CA ALA A 322 3.41 8.03 -13.91
C ALA A 322 3.62 7.10 -15.10
N THR A 323 4.41 7.57 -16.07
CA THR A 323 4.82 6.77 -17.22
C THR A 323 6.32 6.45 -17.16
N TYR A 324 6.68 5.29 -17.69
CA TYR A 324 8.06 4.83 -17.77
C TYR A 324 8.98 5.89 -18.43
N PRO A 325 10.22 6.11 -17.94
CA PRO A 325 10.96 5.30 -16.95
C PRO A 325 11.09 5.91 -15.55
N CYS A 326 10.21 6.81 -15.11
CA CYS A 326 10.37 7.48 -13.81
C CYS A 326 10.38 6.50 -12.62
N ALA A 327 11.07 6.87 -11.55
CA ALA A 327 10.97 6.20 -10.26
C ALA A 327 9.56 6.39 -9.65
N VAL A 328 9.07 5.40 -8.89
CA VAL A 328 7.70 5.37 -8.34
C VAL A 328 7.59 4.92 -6.87
N GLY A 329 8.71 4.54 -6.24
CA GLY A 329 8.74 4.01 -4.88
C GLY A 329 8.15 4.97 -3.86
N ALA A 330 8.56 6.25 -3.87
CA ALA A 330 7.98 7.26 -2.98
C ALA A 330 6.52 7.60 -3.33
N GLY A 331 6.10 7.36 -4.58
CA GLY A 331 4.71 7.51 -5.01
C GLY A 331 3.75 6.56 -4.29
N ASN A 332 4.21 5.34 -4.01
CA ASN A 332 3.43 4.34 -3.28
C ASN A 332 3.23 4.72 -1.80
N VAL A 333 4.19 5.41 -1.18
CA VAL A 333 4.20 5.70 0.26
C VAL A 333 3.80 7.14 0.62
N GLU A 334 4.25 8.14 -0.13
CA GLU A 334 4.01 9.56 0.18
C GLU A 334 2.91 10.18 -0.69
N THR A 335 2.98 9.97 -2.01
CA THR A 335 2.00 10.55 -2.94
C THR A 335 0.62 9.93 -2.76
N SER A 336 0.56 8.62 -2.50
CA SER A 336 -0.69 7.93 -2.18
C SER A 336 -1.40 8.54 -0.95
N GLN A 337 -0.67 8.87 0.11
CA GLN A 337 -1.20 9.57 1.29
C GLN A 337 -1.75 10.95 0.89
N ARG A 338 -1.03 11.69 0.05
CA ARG A 338 -1.46 13.02 -0.39
C ARG A 338 -2.68 12.99 -1.31
N ILE A 339 -2.80 11.97 -2.16
CA ILE A 339 -4.00 11.75 -2.98
C ILE A 339 -5.22 11.54 -2.07
N VAL A 340 -5.10 10.71 -1.04
CA VAL A 340 -6.17 10.50 -0.05
C VAL A 340 -6.53 11.79 0.68
N ASP A 341 -5.55 12.50 1.23
CA ASP A 341 -5.78 13.78 1.92
C ASP A 341 -6.51 14.79 1.02
N THR A 342 -6.18 14.82 -0.28
CA THR A 342 -6.79 15.73 -1.26
C THR A 342 -8.23 15.31 -1.60
N LEU A 343 -8.49 14.01 -1.78
CA LEU A 343 -9.82 13.45 -1.99
C LEU A 343 -10.74 13.74 -0.79
N LEU A 344 -10.25 13.50 0.44
CA LEU A 344 -10.98 13.81 1.66
C LEU A 344 -11.28 15.30 1.77
N LYS A 345 -10.31 16.17 1.45
CA LYS A 345 -10.49 17.62 1.45
C LYS A 345 -11.55 18.10 0.45
N ALA A 346 -11.65 17.46 -0.72
CA ALA A 346 -12.73 17.74 -1.68
C ALA A 346 -14.08 17.27 -1.14
N LEU A 347 -14.16 16.05 -0.61
CA LEU A 347 -15.37 15.47 -0.03
C LEU A 347 -15.88 16.21 1.20
N PHE A 348 -14.99 16.81 2.01
CA PHE A 348 -15.40 17.62 3.15
C PHE A 348 -16.34 18.75 2.76
N LYS A 349 -16.19 19.30 1.54
CA LYS A 349 -17.08 20.34 1.01
C LYS A 349 -18.49 19.83 0.69
N ALA A 350 -18.64 18.52 0.46
CA ALA A 350 -19.91 17.88 0.08
C ALA A 350 -20.60 17.19 1.28
N VAL A 351 -19.81 16.51 2.12
CA VAL A 351 -20.27 15.69 3.26
C VAL A 351 -19.45 16.03 4.52
N PRO A 352 -19.52 17.28 5.02
CA PRO A 352 -18.65 17.76 6.11
C PRO A 352 -18.76 16.96 7.42
N ASP A 353 -19.90 16.32 7.66
CA ASP A 353 -20.18 15.51 8.86
C ASP A 353 -19.68 14.07 8.77
N ARG A 354 -19.01 13.70 7.66
CA ARG A 354 -18.42 12.36 7.47
C ARG A 354 -16.90 12.37 7.42
N VAL A 355 -16.29 13.51 7.12
CA VAL A 355 -14.85 13.59 6.82
C VAL A 355 -14.04 13.98 8.06
N PRO A 356 -13.04 13.18 8.46
CA PRO A 356 -12.10 13.55 9.51
C PRO A 356 -11.11 14.61 9.04
N ALA A 357 -10.47 15.30 9.99
CA ALA A 357 -9.31 16.14 9.72
C ALA A 357 -8.14 15.32 9.15
N ALA A 358 -7.10 16.01 8.64
CA ALA A 358 -5.95 15.31 8.08
C ALA A 358 -5.28 14.43 9.13
N SER A 359 -4.96 13.19 8.77
CA SER A 359 -4.02 12.39 9.55
C SER A 359 -2.59 12.85 9.28
N GLN A 360 -1.60 12.13 9.78
CA GLN A 360 -0.18 12.44 9.61
C GLN A 360 0.27 12.69 8.15
N GLY A 361 -0.45 12.17 7.14
CA GLY A 361 -0.25 12.48 5.72
C GLY A 361 1.08 12.01 5.11
N THR A 362 1.72 11.01 5.71
CA THR A 362 2.98 10.38 5.31
C THR A 362 3.06 8.97 5.90
N MET A 363 3.77 8.05 5.24
CA MET A 363 4.08 6.73 5.84
C MET A 363 5.40 6.74 6.63
N ASN A 364 6.13 7.86 6.61
CA ASN A 364 7.47 7.99 7.22
C ASN A 364 8.37 6.82 6.84
N ASN A 365 8.49 6.54 5.55
CA ASN A 365 9.21 5.40 5.04
C ASN A 365 10.70 5.48 5.42
N PHE A 366 11.17 4.46 6.12
CA PHE A 366 12.51 4.32 6.65
C PHE A 366 13.10 2.99 6.19
N ALA A 367 14.17 3.05 5.41
CA ALA A 367 14.87 1.86 4.93
C ALA A 367 16.35 1.97 5.28
N PHE A 368 16.96 0.85 5.63
CA PHE A 368 18.40 0.81 5.85
C PHE A 368 18.98 -0.57 5.59
N GLY A 369 20.29 -0.63 5.39
CA GLY A 369 20.97 -1.91 5.24
C GLY A 369 22.48 -1.75 5.18
N GLY A 370 23.18 -2.87 5.26
CA GLY A 370 24.63 -2.89 5.34
C GLY A 370 25.14 -4.30 5.45
N ARG A 371 26.30 -4.45 6.09
CA ARG A 371 26.87 -5.77 6.43
C ARG A 371 26.78 -5.99 7.93
N ASP A 372 26.19 -7.11 8.32
CA ASP A 372 26.10 -7.52 9.71
C ASP A 372 27.47 -8.02 10.19
N PRO A 373 28.10 -7.39 11.18
CA PRO A 373 29.40 -7.81 11.68
C PRO A 373 29.36 -9.18 12.39
N ARG A 374 28.19 -9.65 12.83
CA ARG A 374 28.02 -10.94 13.54
C ARG A 374 28.12 -12.13 12.58
N SER A 375 27.52 -12.00 11.40
CA SER A 375 27.40 -13.08 10.41
C SER A 375 28.24 -12.85 9.15
N GLY A 376 28.69 -11.63 8.92
CA GLY A 376 29.32 -11.19 7.68
C GLY A 376 28.35 -11.06 6.50
N ARG A 377 27.05 -11.29 6.67
CA ARG A 377 26.05 -11.24 5.58
C ARG A 377 25.55 -9.81 5.35
N LEU A 378 25.07 -9.54 4.14
CA LEU A 378 24.32 -8.31 3.88
C LEU A 378 22.95 -8.40 4.54
N PHE A 379 22.40 -7.25 4.94
CA PHE A 379 21.04 -7.13 5.44
C PHE A 379 20.36 -5.90 4.82
N ALA A 380 19.03 -5.96 4.73
CA ALA A 380 18.19 -4.86 4.30
C ALA A 380 16.90 -4.88 5.13
N TYR A 381 16.54 -3.72 5.65
CA TYR A 381 15.35 -3.48 6.46
C TYR A 381 14.52 -2.38 5.84
N TYR A 382 13.21 -2.55 5.92
CA TYR A 382 12.19 -1.63 5.45
C TYR A 382 11.13 -1.47 6.52
N GLU A 383 10.74 -0.23 6.79
CA GLU A 383 9.68 0.10 7.74
C GLU A 383 8.95 1.38 7.33
N THR A 384 7.61 1.34 7.39
CA THR A 384 6.77 2.53 7.52
C THR A 384 6.45 2.77 9.00
N ILE A 385 6.46 4.02 9.44
CA ILE A 385 6.25 4.40 10.84
C ILE A 385 4.94 5.20 10.96
N GLY A 386 4.04 4.72 11.83
CA GLY A 386 2.77 5.39 12.11
C GLY A 386 2.91 6.78 12.77
N GLY A 387 1.77 7.42 13.01
CA GLY A 387 1.71 8.78 13.53
C GLY A 387 0.33 9.11 14.05
N GLY A 388 -0.06 10.38 14.00
CA GLY A 388 -1.38 10.81 14.47
C GLY A 388 -2.48 10.64 13.43
N MET A 389 -3.61 10.05 13.82
CA MET A 389 -4.85 10.06 13.05
C MET A 389 -5.59 11.39 13.27
N GLY A 390 -6.24 11.93 12.23
CA GLY A 390 -7.04 13.14 12.36
C GLY A 390 -8.26 12.93 13.26
N GLY A 391 -8.60 13.93 14.07
CA GLY A 391 -9.89 13.96 14.76
C GLY A 391 -11.04 14.02 13.76
N GLY A 392 -12.22 13.53 14.10
CA GLY A 392 -13.33 13.49 13.16
C GLY A 392 -14.70 13.52 13.80
N PRO A 393 -15.76 13.45 12.97
CA PRO A 393 -17.15 13.49 13.43
C PRO A 393 -17.51 12.38 14.44
N LEU A 394 -16.77 11.27 14.41
CA LEU A 394 -16.97 10.12 15.30
C LEU A 394 -16.17 10.19 16.61
N GLY A 395 -15.25 11.15 16.76
CA GLY A 395 -14.42 11.26 17.96
C GLY A 395 -12.98 11.72 17.71
N PRO A 396 -12.14 11.72 18.77
CA PRO A 396 -10.72 12.05 18.66
C PRO A 396 -9.98 11.03 17.80
N GLY A 397 -8.88 11.46 17.19
CA GLY A 397 -8.02 10.58 16.40
C GLY A 397 -7.09 9.74 17.30
N ASP A 398 -6.85 8.50 16.88
CA ASP A 398 -5.90 7.61 17.52
C ASP A 398 -4.44 8.09 17.36
N SER A 399 -3.64 7.86 18.41
CA SER A 399 -2.22 8.22 18.43
C SER A 399 -1.34 7.03 18.06
N ALA A 400 -0.23 7.30 17.38
CA ALA A 400 0.78 6.30 17.01
C ALA A 400 0.24 5.12 16.18
N VAL A 401 -0.65 5.40 15.22
CA VAL A 401 -1.25 4.41 14.33
C VAL A 401 -0.88 4.63 12.87
N HIS A 402 -1.00 3.58 12.06
CA HIS A 402 -0.99 3.70 10.61
C HIS A 402 -2.34 4.25 10.13
N THR A 403 -2.30 5.06 9.07
CA THR A 403 -3.48 5.70 8.51
C THR A 403 -3.50 5.59 7.00
N HIS A 404 -4.69 5.55 6.43
CA HIS A 404 -4.95 5.59 5.00
C HIS A 404 -4.32 4.44 4.22
N MET A 405 -3.29 4.72 3.41
CA MET A 405 -2.76 3.78 2.42
C MET A 405 -1.87 2.68 3.01
N THR A 406 -1.82 2.57 4.34
CA THR A 406 -1.09 1.53 5.07
C THR A 406 -1.87 1.10 6.32
N ASN A 407 -1.80 -0.20 6.64
CA ASN A 407 -2.33 -0.82 7.85
C ASN A 407 -1.36 -1.91 8.37
N SER A 408 -0.06 -1.75 8.11
CA SER A 408 0.96 -2.68 8.59
C SER A 408 1.08 -2.60 10.11
N LEU A 409 1.52 -3.69 10.73
CA LEU A 409 1.95 -3.67 12.13
C LEU A 409 3.38 -3.13 12.23
N ASN A 410 3.73 -2.62 13.41
CA ASN A 410 5.12 -2.31 13.71
C ASN A 410 5.95 -3.60 13.81
N THR A 411 7.25 -3.52 13.51
CA THR A 411 8.15 -4.63 13.85
C THR A 411 8.45 -4.60 15.35
N PRO A 412 8.33 -5.71 16.09
CA PRO A 412 8.72 -5.75 17.50
C PRO A 412 10.18 -5.34 17.70
N VAL A 413 10.47 -4.58 18.77
CA VAL A 413 11.84 -4.11 19.08
C VAL A 413 12.82 -5.26 19.17
N GLU A 414 12.45 -6.31 19.90
CA GLU A 414 13.28 -7.51 20.08
C GLU A 414 13.58 -8.20 18.74
N ALA A 415 12.62 -8.24 17.82
CA ALA A 415 12.82 -8.82 16.50
C ALA A 415 13.80 -7.99 15.65
N VAL A 416 13.69 -6.66 15.70
CA VAL A 416 14.62 -5.76 14.99
C VAL A 416 16.04 -5.90 15.53
N GLU A 417 16.24 -5.87 16.85
CA GLU A 417 17.57 -5.96 17.46
C GLU A 417 18.18 -7.37 17.36
N HIS A 418 17.33 -8.40 17.28
CA HIS A 418 17.77 -9.76 17.01
C HIS A 418 18.30 -9.88 15.59
N GLU A 419 17.51 -9.45 14.60
CA GLU A 419 17.80 -9.67 13.18
C GLU A 419 18.87 -8.71 12.65
N PHE A 420 18.88 -7.45 13.08
CA PHE A 420 19.71 -6.40 12.49
C PHE A 420 20.72 -5.82 13.50
N PRO A 421 21.90 -5.37 13.04
CA PRO A 421 22.92 -4.74 13.89
C PRO A 421 22.56 -3.29 14.23
N VAL A 422 21.42 -3.09 14.88
CA VAL A 422 20.92 -1.81 15.36
C VAL A 422 20.39 -1.95 16.79
N ARG A 423 20.19 -0.84 17.48
CA ARG A 423 19.54 -0.78 18.78
C ARG A 423 18.47 0.30 18.80
N ILE A 424 17.29 -0.04 19.28
CA ILE A 424 16.20 0.90 19.47
C ILE A 424 16.45 1.66 20.78
N ARG A 425 16.66 2.97 20.68
CA ARG A 425 16.87 3.84 21.84
C ARG A 425 15.60 4.52 22.31
N ALA A 426 14.67 4.78 21.40
CA ALA A 426 13.36 5.33 21.73
C ALA A 426 12.28 4.77 20.81
N TYR A 427 11.13 4.44 21.40
CA TYR A 427 9.90 4.18 20.67
C TYR A 427 8.70 4.52 21.56
N HIS A 428 8.15 5.73 21.42
CA HIS A 428 7.04 6.20 22.24
C HIS A 428 6.18 7.22 21.49
N VAL A 429 4.96 7.44 22.01
CA VAL A 429 4.06 8.49 21.51
C VAL A 429 4.69 9.87 21.70
N ARG A 430 4.73 10.67 20.63
CA ARG A 430 5.19 12.07 20.62
C ARG A 430 4.09 12.99 21.14
N LYS A 431 3.88 12.97 22.45
CA LYS A 431 2.79 13.69 23.13
C LYS A 431 2.76 15.18 22.78
N GLY A 432 1.56 15.71 22.52
CA GLY A 432 1.35 17.12 22.20
C GLY A 432 1.63 17.48 20.74
N SER A 433 1.73 16.49 19.85
CA SER A 433 1.91 16.73 18.42
C SER A 433 0.58 16.76 17.64
N GLY A 434 -0.50 16.19 18.19
CA GLY A 434 -1.83 16.26 17.60
C GLY A 434 -2.48 17.65 17.75
N GLY A 435 -3.19 18.08 16.71
CA GLY A 435 -3.87 19.38 16.67
C GLY A 435 -5.05 19.46 17.65
N ALA A 436 -5.25 20.64 18.24
CA ALA A 436 -6.35 20.90 19.16
C ALA A 436 -7.69 21.00 18.43
N GLY A 437 -8.76 20.63 19.13
CA GLY A 437 -10.14 20.75 18.64
C GLY A 437 -11.08 20.03 19.60
N ARG A 438 -12.40 20.21 19.44
CA ARG A 438 -13.42 19.47 20.19
C ARG A 438 -13.11 17.96 20.20
N PHE A 439 -12.68 17.45 19.05
CA PHE A 439 -12.06 16.15 18.91
C PHE A 439 -10.61 16.34 18.48
N ARG A 440 -9.70 16.11 19.41
CA ARG A 440 -8.25 16.26 19.21
C ARG A 440 -7.75 15.28 18.17
N GLY A 441 -6.77 15.70 17.37
CA GLY A 441 -5.99 14.79 16.56
C GLY A 441 -5.06 13.92 17.40
N GLY A 442 -4.73 12.74 16.89
CA GLY A 442 -3.78 11.83 17.52
C GLY A 442 -2.36 12.38 17.53
N ASP A 443 -1.57 11.93 18.50
CA ASP A 443 -0.15 12.24 18.58
C ASP A 443 0.67 11.28 17.69
N GLY A 444 1.79 11.79 17.16
CA GLY A 444 2.77 11.05 16.39
C GLY A 444 3.63 10.09 17.22
N ILE A 445 4.75 9.67 16.65
CA ILE A 445 5.72 8.72 17.21
C ILE A 445 7.09 9.37 17.25
N HIS A 446 7.86 9.10 18.30
CA HIS A 446 9.31 9.30 18.32
C HIS A 446 10.00 7.93 18.28
N ARG A 447 10.71 7.68 17.17
CA ARG A 447 11.46 6.46 16.89
C ARG A 447 12.95 6.79 16.74
N GLU A 448 13.81 6.29 17.62
CA GLU A 448 15.27 6.48 17.56
C GLU A 448 16.00 5.15 17.43
N ILE A 449 16.87 5.06 16.42
CA ILE A 449 17.62 3.85 16.06
C ILE A 449 19.12 4.20 16.08
N GLU A 450 19.89 3.52 16.93
CA GLU A 450 21.34 3.54 16.92
C GLU A 450 21.87 2.44 16.00
N PHE A 451 22.78 2.79 15.09
CA PHE A 451 23.41 1.83 14.19
C PHE A 451 24.66 1.23 14.86
N LEU A 452 24.80 -0.09 14.85
CA LEU A 452 25.97 -0.77 15.46
C LEU A 452 27.04 -1.16 14.42
N THR A 453 26.82 -0.79 13.16
CA THR A 453 27.71 -1.03 12.02
C THR A 453 27.56 0.13 11.02
N HIS A 454 28.43 0.17 10.01
CA HIS A 454 28.21 1.04 8.86
C HIS A 454 26.98 0.58 8.08
N ALA A 455 26.08 1.51 7.79
CA ALA A 455 24.87 1.25 7.03
C ALA A 455 24.56 2.38 6.06
N TRP A 456 23.80 2.04 5.03
CA TRP A 456 23.13 3.01 4.18
C TRP A 456 21.71 3.20 4.70
N VAL A 457 21.25 4.44 4.76
CA VAL A 457 19.91 4.83 5.24
C VAL A 457 19.20 5.62 4.15
N SER A 458 17.92 5.33 3.95
CA SER A 458 17.01 6.08 3.09
C SER A 458 15.77 6.47 3.88
N ILE A 459 15.42 7.75 3.81
CA ILE A 459 14.20 8.32 4.36
C ILE A 459 13.39 8.87 3.20
N LEU A 460 12.13 8.46 3.10
CA LEU A 460 11.14 9.08 2.23
C LEU A 460 9.97 9.47 3.12
N SER A 461 9.84 10.76 3.40
CA SER A 461 8.82 11.29 4.29
C SER A 461 8.36 12.67 3.82
N ASP A 462 7.12 13.01 4.20
CA ASP A 462 6.50 14.29 3.89
C ASP A 462 5.95 14.94 5.18
N ARG A 463 5.21 16.04 5.07
CA ARG A 463 4.65 16.77 6.23
C ARG A 463 5.74 17.22 7.22
N ARG A 464 6.90 17.58 6.68
CA ARG A 464 8.03 18.25 7.34
C ARG A 464 7.95 19.76 7.13
N ARG A 465 7.34 20.23 6.03
CA ARG A 465 7.07 21.66 5.76
C ARG A 465 5.60 22.03 5.93
N PHE A 466 4.69 21.26 5.34
CA PHE A 466 3.25 21.53 5.44
C PHE A 466 2.60 20.69 6.54
N ALA A 467 2.04 21.35 7.56
CA ALA A 467 1.37 20.67 8.66
C ALA A 467 0.10 19.91 8.20
N PRO A 468 -0.23 18.76 8.82
CA PRO A 468 -1.56 18.16 8.73
C PRO A 468 -2.63 19.17 9.16
N TYR A 469 -3.63 19.40 8.32
CA TYR A 469 -4.66 20.42 8.54
C TYR A 469 -5.76 19.95 9.50
N GLY A 470 -6.27 20.87 10.33
CA GLY A 470 -7.51 20.67 11.07
C GLY A 470 -8.75 20.93 10.21
N LEU A 471 -9.92 20.52 10.69
CA LEU A 471 -11.22 20.77 10.04
C LEU A 471 -12.25 21.30 11.04
N GLN A 472 -13.31 21.95 10.54
CA GLN A 472 -14.39 22.50 11.37
C GLN A 472 -13.90 23.48 12.47
N GLY A 473 -12.82 24.21 12.21
CA GLY A 473 -12.20 25.12 13.18
C GLY A 473 -11.18 24.48 14.11
N GLY A 474 -10.89 23.19 13.98
CA GLY A 474 -9.77 22.55 14.66
C GLY A 474 -8.42 23.03 14.16
N GLU A 475 -7.42 22.97 15.03
CA GLU A 475 -6.05 23.43 14.77
C GLU A 475 -5.24 22.38 13.97
N PRO A 476 -4.25 22.82 13.17
CA PRO A 476 -3.32 21.91 12.52
C PRO A 476 -2.43 21.17 13.52
N ALA A 477 -1.90 20.02 13.11
CA ALA A 477 -0.95 19.24 13.90
C ALA A 477 0.47 19.78 13.80
N SER A 478 1.36 19.26 14.65
CA SER A 478 2.81 19.46 14.48
C SER A 478 3.34 18.69 13.27
N CYS A 479 4.20 19.32 12.48
CA CYS A 479 5.00 18.65 11.45
C CYS A 479 5.90 17.56 12.06
N GLY A 480 6.29 16.61 11.21
CA GLY A 480 7.34 15.64 11.53
C GLY A 480 8.73 16.26 11.45
N ARG A 481 9.74 15.52 11.92
CA ARG A 481 11.15 15.94 11.90
C ARG A 481 12.07 14.72 11.87
N ASN A 482 13.14 14.81 11.09
CA ASN A 482 14.15 13.77 10.99
C ASN A 482 15.49 14.34 11.50
N THR A 483 16.22 13.58 12.32
CA THR A 483 17.55 14.02 12.81
C THR A 483 18.57 12.89 12.79
N LEU A 484 19.82 13.24 12.48
CA LEU A 484 21.00 12.41 12.69
C LEU A 484 21.77 12.95 13.89
N GLN A 485 22.00 12.12 14.89
CA GLN A 485 22.94 12.41 15.97
C GLN A 485 24.22 11.60 15.78
N THR A 486 25.37 12.26 15.74
CA THR A 486 26.66 11.58 15.69
C THR A 486 27.04 11.00 17.06
N LYS A 487 27.94 10.02 17.08
CA LYS A 487 28.48 9.44 18.33
C LYS A 487 29.05 10.49 19.30
N ASP A 488 29.54 11.62 18.77
CA ASP A 488 30.12 12.73 19.55
C ASP A 488 29.04 13.72 20.05
N GLY A 489 27.76 13.43 19.79
CA GLY A 489 26.61 14.19 20.28
C GLY A 489 26.14 15.32 19.37
N GLN A 490 26.77 15.54 18.21
CA GLN A 490 26.33 16.56 17.26
C GLN A 490 25.00 16.15 16.62
N VAL A 491 24.04 17.07 16.58
CA VAL A 491 22.70 16.82 16.00
C VAL A 491 22.54 17.62 14.72
N GLN A 492 22.21 16.93 13.64
CA GLN A 492 21.87 17.49 12.34
C GLN A 492 20.41 17.22 12.01
N VAL A 493 19.66 18.24 11.59
CA VAL A 493 18.32 18.05 11.01
C VAL A 493 18.48 17.55 9.57
N LEU A 494 17.76 16.48 9.25
CA LEU A 494 17.73 15.89 7.91
C LEU A 494 16.47 16.34 7.17
N PRO A 495 16.52 16.46 5.82
CA PRO A 495 15.33 16.73 5.02
C PRO A 495 14.34 15.55 5.03
N GLY A 496 13.15 15.76 4.45
CA GLY A 496 12.10 14.74 4.38
C GLY A 496 12.46 13.55 3.50
N LYS A 497 13.22 13.78 2.43
CA LYS A 497 13.62 12.76 1.44
C LYS A 497 15.14 12.78 1.26
N ILE A 498 15.83 11.71 1.64
CA ILE A 498 17.30 11.63 1.59
C ILE A 498 17.80 10.19 1.63
N SER A 499 18.95 9.95 1.00
CA SER A 499 19.74 8.73 1.15
C SER A 499 21.17 9.10 1.57
N PHE A 500 21.71 8.44 2.61
CA PHE A 500 23.03 8.76 3.17
C PHE A 500 23.67 7.57 3.89
N GLU A 501 24.99 7.63 4.10
CA GLU A 501 25.71 6.66 4.93
C GLU A 501 25.70 7.07 6.40
N VAL A 502 25.54 6.09 7.28
CA VAL A 502 25.62 6.26 8.73
C VAL A 502 26.71 5.36 9.29
N GLY A 503 27.52 5.92 10.20
CA GLY A 503 28.58 5.19 10.90
C GLY A 503 28.08 4.53 12.19
N PRO A 504 28.87 3.60 12.76
CA PRO A 504 28.56 2.97 14.04
C PRO A 504 28.38 4.01 15.16
N HIS A 505 27.42 3.74 16.04
CA HIS A 505 27.00 4.53 17.20
C HIS A 505 26.38 5.89 16.88
N ASN A 506 26.18 6.22 15.61
CA ASN A 506 25.31 7.31 15.22
C ASN A 506 23.84 6.87 15.34
N ARG A 507 22.95 7.84 15.57
CA ARG A 507 21.53 7.61 15.79
C ARG A 507 20.70 8.38 14.78
N VAL A 508 19.70 7.73 14.21
CA VAL A 508 18.70 8.38 13.39
C VAL A 508 17.39 8.40 14.16
N SER A 509 16.79 9.57 14.29
CA SER A 509 15.51 9.76 14.96
C SER A 509 14.48 10.27 13.95
N ILE A 510 13.31 9.61 13.94
CA ILE A 510 12.14 9.97 13.17
C ILE A 510 11.05 10.39 14.17
N GLU A 511 10.72 11.67 14.16
CA GLU A 511 9.56 12.23 14.83
C GLU A 511 8.43 12.35 13.80
N THR A 512 7.40 11.52 13.90
CA THR A 512 6.30 11.53 12.93
C THR A 512 5.29 12.66 13.23
N PRO A 513 4.55 13.14 12.22
CA PRO A 513 3.53 14.17 12.42
C PRO A 513 2.37 13.69 13.31
N GLY A 514 1.69 14.64 13.94
CA GLY A 514 0.38 14.38 14.56
C GLY A 514 -0.76 14.41 13.53
N GLY A 515 -2.00 14.18 13.98
CA GLY A 515 -3.21 14.40 13.20
C GLY A 515 -3.83 15.77 13.51
N GLY A 516 -4.54 16.37 12.55
CA GLY A 516 -5.26 17.63 12.75
C GLY A 516 -6.45 17.48 13.71
N GLY A 517 -6.80 18.57 14.39
CA GLY A 517 -7.99 18.61 15.25
C GLY A 517 -9.27 18.82 14.46
N TRP A 518 -10.40 18.43 15.05
CA TRP A 518 -11.73 18.60 14.47
C TRP A 518 -12.66 19.35 15.42
N GLY A 519 -13.30 20.41 14.93
CA GLY A 519 -14.14 21.30 15.73
C GLY A 519 -13.34 22.33 16.52
N LEU A 520 -13.97 23.46 16.89
CA LEU A 520 -13.35 24.46 17.76
C LEU A 520 -12.93 23.84 19.12
N PRO A 521 -11.71 24.15 19.64
CA PRO A 521 -11.20 23.62 20.92
C PRO A 521 -12.05 23.91 22.16
#